data_AF-A0A1V6PTV4-F1
#
_entry.id   AF-A0A1V6PTV4-F1
#
_cell.length_a   1.000
_cell.length_b   1.000
_cell.length_c   1.000
_cell.angle_alpha   90.00
_cell.angle_beta   90.00
_cell.angle_gamma   90.00
#
_symmetry.space_group_name_H-M   'P 1'
#
loop_
_entity.id
_entity.type
_entity.pdbx_description
1 polymer ?
#
loop_
_entity_poly.entity_id
_entity_poly.type
_entity_poly.pdbx_seq_one_letter_code
_entity_poly.pdbx_strand_id
1 'polypeptide(L)'
;MAAKYNLITTRKVGSPLAATEQLIPYDGVASPSQIHGFQAKVGSAQYATTITRPDAAKATAKLAEFLTNPGPKHIDAIDRVIHYLYETRYWAIEYGTRDHHHQHNKNQGLYDKSQGLQLAAKSVEFASDASFGDNKDRKSSEGYICKLYGGPIDWKASKQKTVT
;
A
#
# COMPACT_ATOMS: atom_id res chain seq x y z
N MET A 1 -11.99 -0.47 -12.22
CA MET A 1 -11.52 -1.69 -11.52
C MET A 1 -12.66 -2.47 -10.89
N ALA A 2 -13.43 -1.91 -9.94
CA ALA A 2 -14.53 -2.64 -9.27
C ALA A 2 -15.63 -3.17 -10.23
N ALA A 3 -16.10 -2.35 -11.18
CA ALA A 3 -17.11 -2.76 -12.17
C ALA A 3 -16.65 -3.93 -13.05
N LYS A 4 -15.36 -4.01 -13.39
CA LYS A 4 -14.78 -5.13 -14.18
C LYS A 4 -14.96 -6.48 -13.50
N TYR A 5 -14.96 -6.48 -12.16
CA TYR A 5 -15.05 -7.70 -11.34
C TYR A 5 -16.41 -7.87 -10.68
N ASN A 6 -17.42 -7.09 -11.08
CA ASN A 6 -18.77 -7.13 -10.51
C ASN A 6 -18.80 -6.97 -8.98
N LEU A 7 -17.89 -6.17 -8.42
CA LEU A 7 -17.82 -5.94 -6.99
C LEU A 7 -18.82 -4.86 -6.56
N ILE A 8 -19.68 -5.22 -5.61
CA ILE A 8 -20.63 -4.29 -4.99
C ILE A 8 -19.89 -3.50 -3.91
N THR A 9 -19.68 -2.21 -4.15
CA THR A 9 -18.87 -1.33 -3.29
C THR A 9 -19.72 -0.49 -2.32
N THR A 10 -20.46 -1.17 -1.43
CA THR A 10 -21.43 -0.51 -0.52
C THR A 10 -20.90 -0.28 0.90
N ARG A 11 -19.77 -0.88 1.28
CA ARG A 11 -19.25 -0.89 2.66
C ARG A 11 -17.91 -0.15 2.77
N LYS A 12 -17.86 0.93 3.54
CA LYS A 12 -16.59 1.64 3.81
C LYS A 12 -15.49 0.72 4.33
N VAL A 13 -14.39 0.66 3.59
CA VAL A 13 -13.15 -0.04 3.93
C VAL A 13 -12.07 0.98 4.26
N GLY A 14 -11.65 1.05 5.52
CA GLY A 14 -10.62 2.01 5.97
C GLY A 14 -9.18 1.57 5.68
N SER A 15 -8.94 0.30 5.34
CA SER A 15 -7.60 -0.27 5.12
C SER A 15 -7.60 -1.34 4.03
N PRO A 16 -6.54 -1.43 3.19
CA PRO A 16 -6.51 -2.37 2.06
C PRO A 16 -6.54 -3.83 2.49
N LEU A 17 -5.91 -4.18 3.62
CA LEU A 17 -6.04 -5.50 4.27
C LEU A 17 -6.66 -5.34 5.65
N ALA A 18 -7.33 -6.40 6.13
CA ALA A 18 -7.82 -6.46 7.50
C ALA A 18 -6.63 -6.65 8.46
N ALA A 19 -6.59 -5.88 9.55
CA ALA A 19 -5.48 -5.90 10.50
C ALA A 19 -5.34 -7.24 11.26
N THR A 20 -6.43 -8.00 11.38
CA THR A 20 -6.50 -9.23 12.17
C THR A 20 -6.41 -10.51 11.34
N GLU A 21 -6.45 -10.41 10.01
CA GLU A 21 -6.57 -11.59 9.15
C GLU A 21 -5.21 -11.98 8.56
N GLN A 22 -4.62 -13.05 9.08
CA GLN A 22 -3.41 -13.64 8.51
C GLN A 22 -3.77 -14.50 7.30
N LEU A 23 -3.20 -14.15 6.14
CA LEU A 23 -3.28 -14.96 4.93
C LEU A 23 -2.29 -16.13 5.03
N ILE A 24 -2.79 -17.33 4.86
CA ILE A 24 -2.03 -18.59 4.96
C ILE A 24 -2.20 -19.39 3.67
N PRO A 25 -1.24 -20.25 3.30
CA PRO A 25 -1.39 -21.15 2.16
C PRO A 25 -2.72 -21.91 2.23
N TYR A 26 -3.38 -22.05 1.07
CA TYR A 26 -4.64 -22.76 0.99
C TYR A 26 -4.38 -24.27 0.93
N ASP A 27 -4.97 -25.04 1.85
CA ASP A 27 -4.79 -26.50 1.93
C ASP A 27 -5.49 -27.24 0.77
N GLY A 28 -6.52 -26.62 0.17
CA GLY A 28 -7.22 -27.15 -1.00
C GLY A 28 -6.52 -26.82 -2.31
N VAL A 29 -7.14 -27.25 -3.41
CA VAL A 29 -6.69 -26.94 -4.78
C VAL A 29 -7.66 -25.95 -5.42
N ALA A 30 -7.13 -24.80 -5.84
CA ALA A 30 -7.87 -23.81 -6.60
C ALA A 30 -8.18 -24.31 -8.01
N SER A 31 -9.38 -24.03 -8.53
CA SER A 31 -9.69 -24.29 -9.94
C SER A 31 -8.87 -23.36 -10.86
N PRO A 32 -8.62 -23.75 -12.12
CA PRO A 32 -7.97 -22.85 -13.09
C PRO A 32 -8.68 -21.51 -13.25
N SER A 33 -10.01 -21.47 -13.16
CA SER A 33 -10.79 -20.23 -13.22
C SER A 33 -10.58 -19.34 -12.00
N GLN A 34 -10.46 -19.92 -10.80
CA GLN A 34 -10.13 -19.19 -9.57
C GLN A 34 -8.71 -18.62 -9.64
N ILE A 35 -7.75 -19.41 -10.10
CA ILE A 35 -6.35 -18.98 -10.28
C ILE A 35 -6.29 -17.79 -11.23
N HIS A 36 -6.88 -17.93 -12.43
CA HIS A 36 -6.87 -16.87 -13.43
C HIS A 36 -7.59 -15.61 -12.96
N GLY A 37 -8.77 -15.76 -12.35
CA GLY A 37 -9.53 -14.64 -11.80
C GLY A 37 -8.77 -13.90 -10.71
N PHE A 38 -8.12 -14.62 -9.81
CA PHE A 38 -7.28 -14.05 -8.76
C PHE A 38 -6.07 -13.32 -9.32
N GLN A 39 -5.32 -13.93 -10.25
CA GLN A 39 -4.18 -13.30 -10.92
C GLN A 39 -4.56 -12.00 -11.62
N ALA A 40 -5.69 -11.99 -12.34
CA ALA A 40 -6.18 -10.80 -13.01
C ALA A 40 -6.53 -9.68 -12.02
N LYS A 41 -7.17 -10.01 -10.89
CA LYS A 41 -7.51 -9.07 -9.82
C LYS A 41 -6.24 -8.48 -9.17
N VAL A 42 -5.29 -9.33 -8.79
CA VAL A 42 -4.01 -8.90 -8.19
C VAL A 42 -3.24 -8.00 -9.15
N GLY A 43 -3.09 -8.40 -10.43
CA GLY A 43 -2.39 -7.58 -11.41
C GLY A 43 -3.05 -6.22 -11.65
N SER A 44 -4.39 -6.18 -11.67
CA SER A 44 -5.12 -4.91 -11.80
C SER A 44 -4.88 -4.00 -10.60
N ALA A 45 -4.98 -4.51 -9.38
CA ALA A 45 -4.70 -3.74 -8.18
C ALA A 45 -3.23 -3.29 -8.13
N GLN A 46 -2.31 -4.17 -8.49
CA GLN A 46 -0.87 -3.91 -8.45
C GLN A 46 -0.48 -2.76 -9.38
N TYR A 47 -1.09 -2.65 -10.56
CA TYR A 47 -0.90 -1.51 -11.46
C TYR A 47 -1.18 -0.17 -10.76
N ALA A 48 -2.30 -0.06 -10.05
CA ALA A 48 -2.63 1.16 -9.31
C ALA A 48 -1.61 1.42 -8.18
N THR A 49 -1.23 0.37 -7.45
CA THR A 49 -0.29 0.51 -6.31
C THR A 49 1.14 0.83 -6.72
N THR A 50 1.56 0.46 -7.93
CA THR A 50 2.89 0.80 -8.45
C THR A 50 2.97 2.23 -8.94
N ILE A 51 1.86 2.83 -9.39
CA ILE A 51 1.89 4.14 -10.06
C ILE A 51 1.42 5.28 -9.16
N THR A 52 0.34 5.09 -8.40
CA THR A 52 -0.31 6.20 -7.68
C THR A 52 -0.72 5.89 -6.26
N ARG A 53 -0.69 4.61 -5.84
CA ARG A 53 -1.27 4.15 -4.57
C ARG A 53 -0.25 3.41 -3.68
N PRO A 54 0.79 4.11 -3.19
CA PRO A 54 1.80 3.52 -2.31
C PRO A 54 1.21 2.93 -1.03
N ASP A 55 0.12 3.51 -0.54
CA ASP A 55 -0.61 3.10 0.66
C ASP A 55 -1.15 1.66 0.60
N ALA A 56 -1.36 1.10 -0.59
CA ALA A 56 -1.82 -0.27 -0.78
C ALA A 56 -0.74 -1.24 -1.34
N ALA A 57 0.50 -0.78 -1.53
CA ALA A 57 1.57 -1.58 -2.14
C ALA A 57 1.92 -2.85 -1.35
N LYS A 58 1.96 -2.78 -0.02
CA LYS A 58 2.21 -3.96 0.82
C LYS A 58 1.09 -5.01 0.70
N ALA A 59 -0.16 -4.56 0.53
CA ALA A 59 -1.30 -5.46 0.41
C ALA A 59 -1.25 -6.28 -0.87
N THR A 60 -1.00 -5.63 -2.01
CA THR A 60 -0.87 -6.31 -3.31
C THR A 60 0.36 -7.23 -3.33
N ALA A 61 1.50 -6.78 -2.77
CA ALA A 61 2.69 -7.62 -2.63
C ALA A 61 2.44 -8.88 -1.79
N LYS A 62 1.66 -8.78 -0.71
CA LYS A 62 1.33 -9.95 0.13
C LYS A 62 0.42 -10.94 -0.60
N LEU A 63 -0.58 -10.44 -1.33
CA LEU A 63 -1.50 -11.28 -2.11
C LEU A 63 -0.81 -11.97 -3.29
N ALA A 64 0.24 -11.35 -3.86
CA ALA A 64 1.04 -11.93 -4.92
C ALA A 64 1.79 -13.21 -4.50
N GLU A 65 1.91 -13.50 -3.19
CA GLU A 65 2.47 -14.77 -2.70
C GLU A 65 1.57 -15.98 -3.02
N PHE A 66 0.28 -15.76 -3.31
CA PHE A 66 -0.73 -16.83 -3.48
C PHE A 66 -1.26 -16.96 -4.91
N LEU A 67 -0.51 -16.47 -5.91
CA LEU A 67 -0.95 -16.46 -7.32
C LEU A 67 -1.13 -17.85 -7.94
N THR A 68 -0.49 -18.88 -7.38
CA THR A 68 -0.53 -20.26 -7.92
C THR A 68 -1.66 -21.09 -7.33
N ASN A 69 -2.00 -20.87 -6.06
CA ASN A 69 -3.07 -21.60 -5.36
C ASN A 69 -3.83 -20.68 -4.40
N PRO A 70 -4.71 -19.79 -4.92
CA PRO A 70 -5.53 -18.93 -4.09
C PRO A 70 -6.66 -19.71 -3.41
N GLY A 71 -7.02 -19.30 -2.20
CA GLY A 71 -8.14 -19.85 -1.45
C GLY A 71 -9.25 -18.80 -1.31
N PRO A 72 -10.41 -19.15 -0.74
CA PRO A 72 -11.53 -18.21 -0.56
C PRO A 72 -11.11 -16.92 0.16
N LYS A 73 -10.35 -17.03 1.25
CA LYS A 73 -9.81 -15.87 1.99
C LYS A 73 -8.91 -14.97 1.16
N HIS A 74 -8.15 -15.54 0.22
CA HIS A 74 -7.31 -14.75 -0.69
C HIS A 74 -8.18 -13.94 -1.66
N ILE A 75 -9.25 -14.55 -2.18
CA ILE A 75 -10.21 -13.90 -3.08
C ILE A 75 -10.93 -12.74 -2.36
N ASP A 76 -11.40 -12.98 -1.13
CA ASP A 76 -12.04 -11.95 -0.32
C ASP A 76 -11.08 -10.79 0.00
N ALA A 77 -9.82 -11.10 0.29
CA ALA A 77 -8.80 -10.11 0.58
C ALA A 77 -8.45 -9.24 -0.65
N ILE A 78 -8.34 -9.81 -1.85
CA ILE A 78 -8.10 -9.00 -3.06
C ILE A 78 -9.34 -8.15 -3.42
N ASP A 79 -10.54 -8.67 -3.18
CA ASP A 79 -11.78 -7.91 -3.40
C ASP A 79 -11.87 -6.73 -2.43
N ARG A 80 -11.44 -6.90 -1.17
CA ARG A 80 -11.27 -5.81 -0.21
C ARG A 80 -10.28 -4.76 -0.71
N VAL A 81 -9.13 -5.16 -1.25
CA VAL A 81 -8.14 -4.20 -1.81
C VAL A 81 -8.74 -3.41 -2.97
N ILE A 82 -9.41 -4.08 -3.91
CA ILE A 82 -10.06 -3.41 -5.05
C ILE A 82 -11.15 -2.45 -4.55
N HIS A 83 -11.90 -2.85 -3.53
CA HIS A 83 -12.91 -2.02 -2.92
C HIS A 83 -12.31 -0.77 -2.27
N TYR A 84 -11.26 -0.93 -1.45
CA TYR A 84 -10.52 0.17 -0.85
C TYR A 84 -10.03 1.16 -1.93
N LEU A 85 -9.40 0.66 -2.99
CA LEU A 85 -8.92 1.49 -4.11
C LEU A 85 -10.06 2.22 -4.83
N TYR A 86 -11.24 1.59 -4.95
CA TYR A 86 -12.39 2.20 -5.58
C TYR A 86 -13.03 3.30 -4.73
N GLU A 87 -13.18 3.09 -3.42
CA GLU A 87 -13.72 4.10 -2.51
C GLU A 87 -12.80 5.31 -2.39
N THR A 88 -11.50 5.07 -2.39
CA THR A 88 -10.46 6.10 -2.29
C THR A 88 -9.96 6.58 -3.66
N ARG A 89 -10.71 6.35 -4.74
CA ARG A 89 -10.31 6.70 -6.12
C ARG A 89 -10.07 8.19 -6.36
N TYR A 90 -10.59 9.04 -5.49
CA TYR A 90 -10.44 10.49 -5.56
C TYR A 90 -9.25 11.02 -4.76
N TRP A 91 -8.54 10.15 -4.03
CA TRP A 91 -7.32 10.53 -3.34
C TRP A 91 -6.19 10.72 -4.36
N ALA A 92 -5.33 11.70 -4.10
CA ALA A 92 -4.21 12.04 -4.96
C ALA A 92 -2.95 12.30 -4.11
N ILE A 93 -1.79 12.16 -4.75
CA ILE A 93 -0.52 12.56 -4.16
C ILE A 93 -0.42 14.08 -4.21
N GLU A 94 -0.24 14.69 -3.05
CA GLU A 94 -0.05 16.13 -2.91
C GLU A 94 1.44 16.44 -2.78
N TYR A 95 1.96 17.25 -3.71
CA TYR A 95 3.31 17.81 -3.64
C TYR A 95 3.23 19.23 -3.07
N GLY A 96 4.06 19.53 -2.08
CA GLY A 96 4.06 20.86 -1.49
C GLY A 96 5.02 20.95 -0.31
N THR A 97 5.50 22.16 -0.06
CA THR A 97 6.28 22.47 1.14
C THR A 97 5.32 22.49 2.33
N ARG A 98 4.95 21.31 2.83
CA ARG A 98 4.30 21.22 4.13
C ARG A 98 5.33 21.64 5.16
N ASP A 99 5.12 22.82 5.74
CA ASP A 99 5.72 23.20 7.01
C ASP A 99 5.30 22.16 8.04
N HIS A 100 6.08 21.10 8.20
CA HIS A 100 6.00 20.22 9.35
C HIS A 100 6.57 20.96 10.58
N HIS A 101 6.03 22.13 10.89
CA HIS A 101 6.03 22.63 12.25
C HIS A 101 5.21 21.62 13.05
N HIS A 102 5.91 20.71 13.73
CA HIS A 102 5.36 20.03 14.89
C HIS A 102 4.68 21.08 15.77
N GLN A 103 3.34 21.15 15.71
CA GLN A 103 2.53 21.82 16.71
C GLN A 103 2.63 20.99 18.01
N HIS A 104 3.77 21.13 18.68
CA HIS A 104 3.89 20.88 20.11
C HIS A 104 4.44 22.12 20.82
N ASN A 105 3.94 23.29 20.42
CA ASN A 105 3.89 24.45 21.30
C ASN A 105 2.85 25.46 20.77
N LYS A 106 1.73 25.65 21.49
CA LYS A 106 0.71 26.65 21.12
C LYS A 106 1.12 28.09 21.46
N ASN A 107 2.32 28.32 22.00
CA ASN A 107 2.77 29.63 22.44
C ASN A 107 4.21 29.92 21.98
N GLN A 108 4.37 30.43 20.76
CA GLN A 108 5.50 31.24 20.27
C GLN A 108 5.11 31.60 18.83
N GLY A 109 4.68 32.82 18.53
CA GLY A 109 5.52 34.02 18.52
C GLY A 109 5.54 34.49 17.05
N LEU A 110 4.80 35.57 16.77
CA LEU A 110 4.80 36.42 15.58
C LEU A 110 5.60 35.91 14.36
N TYR A 111 4.93 35.20 13.44
CA TYR A 111 5.51 34.80 12.15
C TYR A 111 5.49 35.97 11.18
N ASP A 112 6.67 36.47 10.83
CA ASP A 112 6.90 37.46 9.80
C ASP A 112 6.65 36.85 8.40
N LYS A 113 5.62 37.32 7.71
CA LYS A 113 5.21 36.90 6.35
C LYS A 113 6.19 37.35 5.24
N SER A 114 7.28 38.04 5.57
CA SER A 114 8.22 38.60 4.59
C SER A 114 9.46 37.75 4.29
N GLN A 115 9.69 36.65 5.02
CA GLN A 115 10.72 35.68 4.66
C GLN A 115 10.15 34.71 3.63
N GLY A 116 10.39 35.02 2.36
CA GLY A 116 9.95 34.22 1.22
C GLY A 116 10.34 32.76 1.35
N LEU A 117 9.41 31.89 0.94
CA LEU A 117 9.63 30.49 0.55
C LEU A 117 10.87 29.88 1.20
N GLN A 118 10.85 29.69 2.53
CA GLN A 118 11.99 29.09 3.20
C GLN A 118 12.07 27.63 2.74
N LEU A 119 12.95 27.42 1.78
CA LEU A 119 13.27 26.20 1.04
C LEU A 119 13.96 25.18 1.97
N ALA A 120 13.41 24.97 3.16
CA ALA A 120 13.90 24.02 4.16
C ALA A 120 13.10 22.71 4.16
N ALA A 121 12.14 22.55 3.24
CA ALA A 121 11.63 21.23 2.91
C ALA A 121 12.80 20.42 2.34
N LYS A 122 13.19 19.34 3.02
CA LYS A 122 14.16 18.39 2.48
C LYS A 122 13.69 18.03 1.06
N SER A 123 14.51 18.41 0.08
CA SER A 123 14.16 18.23 -1.33
C SER A 123 13.82 16.78 -1.60
N VAL A 124 14.57 15.86 -0.99
CA VAL A 124 14.35 14.42 -1.04
C VAL A 124 14.36 13.83 0.37
N GLU A 125 13.40 12.97 0.66
CA GLU A 125 13.31 12.19 1.90
C GLU A 125 13.20 10.70 1.60
N PHE A 126 13.94 9.88 2.33
CA PHE A 126 13.87 8.44 2.26
C PHE A 126 13.46 7.87 3.61
N ALA A 127 12.53 6.93 3.59
CA ALA A 127 12.24 6.05 4.71
C ALA A 127 12.31 4.60 4.20
N SER A 128 12.94 3.74 4.99
CA SER A 128 12.97 2.30 4.75
C SER A 128 12.68 1.56 6.04
N ASP A 129 12.10 0.38 5.91
CA ASP A 129 11.81 -0.51 7.02
C ASP A 129 11.97 -1.97 6.58
N ALA A 130 12.32 -2.82 7.54
CA ALA A 130 12.46 -4.26 7.31
C ALA A 130 12.10 -5.05 8.57
N SER A 131 11.54 -6.24 8.37
CA SER A 131 11.19 -7.16 9.46
C SER A 131 11.86 -8.51 9.23
N PHE A 132 12.65 -8.95 10.21
CA PHE A 132 13.47 -10.16 10.11
C PHE A 132 12.64 -11.42 10.35
N GLY A 133 12.60 -12.31 9.35
CA GLY A 133 11.94 -13.62 9.47
C GLY A 133 10.46 -13.56 9.86
N ASP A 134 9.77 -12.49 9.47
CA ASP A 134 8.38 -12.18 9.85
C ASP A 134 7.34 -13.05 9.14
N ASN A 135 7.75 -13.82 8.14
CA ASN A 135 6.92 -14.81 7.49
C ASN A 135 7.15 -16.23 8.04
N LYS A 136 6.13 -17.09 7.88
CA LYS A 136 6.20 -18.50 8.28
C LYS A 136 7.36 -19.27 7.61
N ASP A 137 7.75 -18.85 6.41
CA ASP A 137 8.88 -19.40 5.65
C ASP A 137 10.25 -18.82 6.08
N ARG A 138 10.29 -18.07 7.20
CA ARG A 138 11.47 -17.39 7.75
C ARG A 138 12.08 -16.34 6.82
N LYS A 139 11.38 -15.97 5.74
CA LYS A 139 11.82 -14.89 4.85
C LYS A 139 11.42 -13.54 5.42
N SER A 140 12.33 -12.59 5.32
CA SER A 140 12.12 -11.23 5.77
C SER A 140 11.25 -10.44 4.79
N SER A 141 10.55 -9.44 5.31
CA SER A 141 9.88 -8.40 4.54
C SER A 141 10.72 -7.12 4.52
N GLU A 142 10.67 -6.39 3.40
CA GLU A 142 11.32 -5.09 3.26
C GLU A 142 10.40 -4.10 2.53
N GLY A 143 10.63 -2.81 2.77
CA GLY A 143 10.01 -1.75 2.00
C GLY A 143 10.74 -0.43 2.12
N TYR A 144 10.49 0.46 1.15
CA TYR A 144 10.97 1.83 1.19
C TYR A 144 9.97 2.78 0.54
N ILE A 145 10.10 4.06 0.87
CA ILE A 145 9.43 5.17 0.21
C ILE A 145 10.41 6.34 0.05
N CYS A 146 10.50 6.86 -1.17
CA CYS A 146 11.21 8.05 -1.54
C CYS A 146 10.19 9.16 -1.80
N LYS A 147 10.35 10.31 -1.14
CA LYS A 147 9.50 11.47 -1.29
C LYS A 147 10.30 12.65 -1.84
N LEU A 148 9.69 13.41 -2.74
CA LEU A 148 10.18 14.67 -3.27
C LEU A 148 9.17 15.75 -2.90
N TYR A 149 9.60 16.84 -2.25
CA TYR A 149 8.71 17.92 -1.79
C TYR A 149 7.46 17.40 -1.05
N GLY A 150 7.65 16.47 -0.12
CA GLY A 150 6.57 15.87 0.68
C GLY A 150 5.74 14.79 -0.01
N GLY A 151 5.79 14.66 -1.34
CA GLY A 151 5.03 13.66 -2.10
C GLY A 151 5.86 12.43 -2.50
N PRO A 152 5.32 11.19 -2.40
CA PRO A 152 6.04 9.99 -2.84
C PRO A 152 6.29 9.97 -4.35
N ILE A 153 7.53 9.68 -4.74
CA ILE A 153 7.97 9.54 -6.14
C ILE A 153 8.45 8.14 -6.49
N ASP A 154 8.89 7.35 -5.50
CA ASP A 154 9.27 5.96 -5.68
C ASP A 154 9.02 5.17 -4.38
N TRP A 155 8.62 3.92 -4.49
CA TRP A 155 8.34 3.08 -3.34
C TRP A 155 8.34 1.60 -3.72
N LYS A 156 8.57 0.75 -2.72
CA LYS A 156 8.51 -0.69 -2.87
C LYS A 156 8.06 -1.35 -1.57
N ALA A 157 7.31 -2.43 -1.70
CA ALA A 157 7.06 -3.38 -0.63
C ALA A 157 7.27 -4.79 -1.19
N SER A 158 8.11 -5.60 -0.53
CA SER A 158 8.46 -6.93 -1.02
C SER A 158 8.72 -7.91 0.12
N LYS A 159 8.52 -9.20 -0.17
CA LYS A 159 9.14 -10.28 0.57
C LYS A 159 10.49 -10.59 -0.06
N GLN A 160 11.52 -10.89 0.75
CA GLN A 160 12.83 -11.29 0.24
C GLN A 160 12.79 -12.69 -0.37
N LYS A 161 13.71 -12.96 -1.31
CA LYS A 161 13.73 -14.25 -2.03
C LYS A 161 14.37 -15.36 -1.19
N THR A 162 15.38 -15.02 -0.41
CA THR A 162 16.20 -15.92 0.40
C THR A 162 15.88 -15.75 1.89
N VAL A 163 16.23 -16.77 2.68
CA VAL A 163 16.29 -16.69 4.13
C VAL A 163 17.66 -16.15 4.51
N THR A 164 17.70 -15.20 5.45
CA THR A 164 18.94 -14.56 5.94
C THR A 164 19.20 -14.95 7.38
#